data_AF-A0A1Y2GA29-F1
#
_entry.id   AF-A0A1Y2GA29-F1
#
_cell.length_a   1.000
_cell.length_b   1.000
_cell.length_c   1.000
_cell.angle_alpha   90.00
_cell.angle_beta   90.00
_cell.angle_gamma   90.00
#
_symmetry.space_group_name_H-M   'P 1'
#
loop_
_entity.id
_entity.type
_entity.pdbx_description
1 polymer ?
#
loop_
_entity_poly.entity_id
_entity_poly.type
_entity_poly.pdbx_seq_one_letter_code
_entity_poly.pdbx_strand_id
1 'polypeptide(L)'
;MLKAAKETMEKGQDGMGAAMVLGGFVSPSHDAYVGQKLKGDALYLNSEERMELCRLQTADSDWIDVDPWEATQSEFYDYHKVTSRLQQFLHEQCQSRLESKMHALLQDQQMHHNNNFIINQNNNCSTSKEMSQGSGSLESKKNPFNIRVVYICGADFVLRTGAHKLFGGLVVVDRPLGPPSGRRSILLINSGGHINVPVSDQADSSEISNSLSPTGSTSGLTVKERVFQKLTKSYGAHWCEASMNNIWWLPTRSSSDTGDISSTRIRKLLTENDDCAGLLHPAVAKRLREKLDSKKNA
;
A
#
# COMPACT_ATOMS: atom_id res chain seq x y z
N MET A 1 -9.78 0.91 -1.41
CA MET A 1 -8.38 0.52 -1.74
C MET A 1 -7.99 -0.79 -1.05
N LEU A 2 -7.95 -0.86 0.29
CA LEU A 2 -7.53 -2.06 1.03
C LEU A 2 -8.29 -3.34 0.61
N LYS A 3 -9.62 -3.30 0.57
CA LYS A 3 -10.43 -4.45 0.12
C LYS A 3 -10.06 -4.94 -1.28
N ALA A 4 -9.89 -4.03 -2.23
CA ALA A 4 -9.47 -4.39 -3.59
C ALA A 4 -8.06 -4.99 -3.59
N ALA A 5 -7.12 -4.41 -2.83
CA ALA A 5 -5.76 -4.94 -2.69
C ALA A 5 -5.76 -6.36 -2.17
N LYS A 6 -6.54 -6.62 -1.11
CA LYS A 6 -6.73 -7.96 -0.55
C LYS A 6 -7.23 -8.95 -1.60
N GLU A 7 -8.35 -8.64 -2.25
CA GLU A 7 -8.94 -9.51 -3.27
C GLU A 7 -7.98 -9.80 -4.44
N THR A 8 -7.20 -8.81 -4.88
CA THR A 8 -6.22 -9.00 -5.96
C THR A 8 -5.04 -9.87 -5.51
N MET A 9 -4.50 -9.64 -4.31
CA MET A 9 -3.38 -10.42 -3.80
C MET A 9 -3.77 -11.89 -3.53
N GLU A 10 -4.97 -12.12 -2.99
CA GLU A 10 -5.47 -13.47 -2.67
C GLU A 10 -5.87 -14.28 -3.91
N LYS A 11 -6.32 -13.62 -4.98
CA LYS A 11 -6.61 -14.30 -6.26
C LYS A 11 -5.34 -14.68 -7.02
N GLY A 12 -4.23 -13.98 -6.80
CA GLY A 12 -3.06 -14.03 -7.67
C GLY A 12 -3.33 -13.36 -9.03
N GLN A 13 -2.28 -12.89 -9.70
CA GLN A 13 -2.41 -12.20 -10.99
C GLN A 13 -1.20 -12.52 -11.88
N ASP A 14 -1.45 -12.85 -13.15
CA ASP A 14 -0.48 -12.95 -14.26
C ASP A 14 0.98 -13.23 -13.84
N GLY A 15 1.26 -14.44 -13.35
CA GLY A 15 2.62 -14.88 -12.99
C GLY A 15 3.07 -14.56 -11.56
N MET A 16 2.33 -13.73 -10.81
CA MET A 16 2.50 -13.58 -9.36
C MET A 16 1.62 -14.61 -8.63
N GLY A 17 2.24 -15.42 -7.77
CA GLY A 17 1.53 -16.37 -6.91
C GLY A 17 0.53 -15.67 -5.99
N ALA A 18 -0.55 -16.38 -5.63
CA ALA A 18 -1.52 -15.91 -4.65
C ALA A 18 -0.85 -15.72 -3.28
N ALA A 19 -1.17 -14.61 -2.60
CA ALA A 19 -0.71 -14.30 -1.26
C ALA A 19 -1.89 -14.26 -0.29
N MET A 20 -1.70 -14.81 0.92
CA MET A 20 -2.68 -14.71 2.00
C MET A 20 -2.56 -13.35 2.69
N VAL A 21 -3.66 -12.59 2.77
CA VAL A 21 -3.67 -11.29 3.45
C VAL A 21 -4.12 -11.47 4.90
N LEU A 22 -3.17 -11.32 5.82
CA LEU A 22 -3.39 -11.53 7.25
C LEU A 22 -4.11 -10.35 7.94
N GLY A 23 -3.95 -9.15 7.40
CA GLY A 23 -4.48 -7.90 7.95
C GLY A 23 -4.11 -6.68 7.10
N GLY A 24 -4.72 -5.54 7.41
CA GLY A 24 -4.43 -4.24 6.81
C GLY A 24 -4.29 -3.18 7.88
N PHE A 25 -3.40 -2.21 7.66
CA PHE A 25 -3.20 -1.10 8.59
C PHE A 25 -3.41 0.23 7.88
N VAL A 26 -4.14 1.14 8.54
CA VAL A 26 -4.17 2.56 8.20
C VAL A 26 -3.25 3.28 9.18
N SER A 27 -2.21 3.95 8.66
CA SER A 27 -1.29 4.78 9.45
C SER A 27 -1.56 6.26 9.13
N PRO A 28 -2.32 7.00 9.96
CA PRO A 28 -2.50 8.43 9.76
C PRO A 28 -1.18 9.16 9.94
N SER A 29 -0.87 10.10 9.03
CA SER A 29 0.42 10.77 9.06
C SER A 29 0.62 11.74 10.24
N HIS A 30 1.85 12.19 10.49
CA HIS A 30 2.15 13.16 11.55
C HIS A 30 1.63 14.58 11.23
N ASP A 31 1.32 15.37 12.27
CA ASP A 31 0.77 16.73 12.10
C ASP A 31 1.73 17.72 11.46
N ALA A 32 3.04 17.53 11.60
CA ALA A 32 4.02 18.35 10.88
C ALA A 32 3.85 18.23 9.36
N TYR A 33 3.50 17.03 8.86
CA TYR A 33 3.29 16.81 7.43
C TYR A 33 1.93 17.33 6.96
N VAL A 34 0.87 17.04 7.70
CA VAL A 34 -0.50 17.46 7.32
C VAL A 34 -0.66 18.96 7.48
N GLY A 35 -0.10 19.54 8.55
CA GLY A 35 -0.15 20.96 8.85
C GLY A 35 0.52 21.82 7.79
N GLN A 36 1.60 21.36 7.15
CA GLN A 36 2.22 22.08 6.02
C GLN A 36 1.26 22.26 4.84
N LYS A 37 0.29 21.36 4.67
CA LYS A 37 -0.62 21.34 3.53
C LYS A 37 -1.97 21.97 3.83
N LEU A 38 -2.43 21.81 5.08
CA LEU A 38 -3.82 22.08 5.45
C LEU A 38 -3.95 23.05 6.64
N LYS A 39 -2.85 23.60 7.20
CA LYS A 39 -3.00 24.68 8.19
C LYS A 39 -3.75 25.85 7.56
N GLY A 40 -4.82 26.27 8.23
CA GLY A 40 -5.74 27.31 7.74
C GLY A 40 -6.93 26.78 6.94
N ASP A 41 -6.98 25.49 6.59
CA ASP A 41 -8.18 24.86 6.04
C ASP A 41 -9.27 24.79 7.13
N ALA A 42 -10.52 25.14 6.77
CA ALA A 42 -11.66 25.12 7.68
C ALA A 42 -11.83 23.76 8.36
N LEU A 43 -11.47 22.67 7.67
CA LEU A 43 -11.51 21.30 8.19
C LEU A 43 -10.11 20.70 8.37
N TYR A 44 -9.14 21.51 8.81
CA TYR A 44 -7.90 20.97 9.39
C TYR A 44 -8.23 20.10 10.61
N LEU A 45 -7.68 18.88 10.59
CA LEU A 45 -7.78 17.88 11.65
C LEU A 45 -6.38 17.54 12.16
N ASN A 46 -6.20 17.58 13.47
CA ASN A 46 -4.96 17.12 14.12
C ASN A 46 -4.84 15.58 14.06
N SER A 47 -3.74 15.05 14.57
CA SER A 47 -3.44 13.61 14.46
C SER A 47 -4.43 12.76 15.24
N GLU A 48 -4.85 13.21 16.41
CA GLU A 48 -5.86 12.56 17.27
C GLU A 48 -7.22 12.46 16.57
N GLU A 49 -7.70 13.55 16.00
CA GLU A 49 -8.95 13.61 15.25
C GLU A 49 -8.90 12.70 14.02
N ARG A 50 -7.78 12.69 13.29
CA ARG A 50 -7.61 11.79 12.15
C ARG A 50 -7.57 10.33 12.57
N MET A 51 -6.92 10.00 13.68
CA MET A 51 -6.94 8.64 14.25
C MET A 51 -8.36 8.23 14.64
N GLU A 52 -9.13 9.11 15.28
CA GLU A 52 -10.54 8.87 15.62
C GLU A 52 -11.36 8.54 14.36
N LEU A 53 -11.25 9.36 13.31
CA LEU A 53 -11.96 9.12 12.06
C LEU A 53 -11.54 7.81 11.39
N CYS A 54 -10.25 7.47 11.42
CA CYS A 54 -9.77 6.20 10.90
C CYS A 54 -10.38 5.02 11.66
N ARG A 55 -10.45 5.07 13.00
CA ARG A 55 -11.09 4.03 13.82
C ARG A 55 -12.58 3.90 13.52
N LEU A 56 -13.28 5.03 13.40
CA LEU A 56 -14.70 5.04 13.01
C LEU A 56 -14.92 4.46 11.61
N GLN A 57 -13.98 4.67 10.69
CA GLN A 57 -14.06 4.16 9.32
C GLN A 57 -13.77 2.66 9.23
N THR A 58 -12.98 2.12 10.16
CA THR A 58 -12.58 0.70 10.19
C THR A 58 -13.35 -0.11 11.23
N ALA A 59 -14.29 0.49 11.96
CA ALA A 59 -15.01 -0.15 13.06
C ALA A 59 -15.73 -1.45 12.65
N ASP A 60 -16.26 -1.51 11.43
CA ASP A 60 -16.96 -2.68 10.89
C ASP A 60 -16.01 -3.69 10.20
N SER A 61 -14.70 -3.45 10.22
CA SER A 61 -13.72 -4.33 9.60
C SER A 61 -13.10 -5.27 10.62
N ASP A 62 -13.10 -6.56 10.31
CA ASP A 62 -12.47 -7.63 11.08
C ASP A 62 -10.98 -7.84 10.77
N TRP A 63 -10.44 -7.15 9.76
CA TRP A 63 -9.07 -7.34 9.28
C TRP A 63 -8.29 -6.05 9.05
N ILE A 64 -8.92 -4.88 9.16
CA ILE A 64 -8.26 -3.58 9.02
C ILE A 64 -8.22 -2.89 10.37
N ASP A 65 -7.03 -2.47 10.80
CA ASP A 65 -6.82 -1.71 12.02
C ASP A 65 -6.07 -0.39 11.75
N VAL A 66 -5.99 0.47 12.75
CA VAL A 66 -5.27 1.75 12.71
C VAL A 66 -3.95 1.60 13.47
N ASP A 67 -2.82 1.81 12.79
CA ASP A 67 -1.51 1.92 13.46
C ASP A 67 -1.29 3.38 13.86
N PRO A 68 -1.34 3.73 15.16
CA PRO A 68 -1.19 5.11 15.60
C PRO A 68 0.27 5.59 15.56
N TRP A 69 1.25 4.69 15.35
CA TRP A 69 2.64 4.98 15.62
C TRP A 69 3.16 6.24 14.92
N GLU A 70 2.93 6.39 13.61
CA GLU A 70 3.39 7.56 12.85
C GLU A 70 2.80 8.88 13.38
N ALA A 71 1.50 8.86 13.71
CA ALA A 71 0.76 10.02 14.21
C ALA A 71 1.19 10.48 15.61
N THR A 72 1.76 9.57 16.41
CA THR A 72 2.15 9.84 17.81
C THR A 72 3.65 10.12 17.99
N GLN A 73 4.45 10.08 16.93
CA GLN A 73 5.88 10.42 17.04
C GLN A 73 6.07 11.92 17.30
N SER A 74 7.25 12.30 17.80
CA SER A 74 7.63 13.71 17.99
C SER A 74 7.96 14.44 16.68
N GLU A 75 8.22 13.70 15.61
CA GLU A 75 8.57 14.22 14.29
C GLU A 75 7.91 13.39 13.18
N PHE A 76 7.95 13.92 11.95
CA PHE A 76 7.41 13.22 10.80
C PHE A 76 8.35 12.10 10.32
N TYR A 77 7.79 10.90 10.15
CA TYR A 77 8.47 9.76 9.56
C TYR A 77 7.91 9.46 8.16
N ASP A 78 8.82 9.32 7.20
CA ASP A 78 8.46 9.01 5.82
C ASP A 78 8.00 7.55 5.67
N TYR A 79 7.19 7.27 4.65
CA TYR A 79 6.43 6.01 4.49
C TYR A 79 7.27 4.74 4.57
N HIS A 80 8.52 4.79 4.10
CA HIS A 80 9.43 3.65 4.16
C HIS A 80 9.86 3.31 5.58
N LYS A 81 10.10 4.33 6.43
CA LYS A 81 10.43 4.11 7.85
C LYS A 81 9.23 3.52 8.60
N VAL A 82 8.03 4.04 8.33
CA VAL A 82 6.78 3.50 8.89
C VAL A 82 6.59 2.03 8.51
N THR A 83 6.77 1.70 7.22
CA THR A 83 6.64 0.33 6.71
C THR A 83 7.69 -0.61 7.32
N SER A 84 8.96 -0.19 7.37
CA SER A 84 10.03 -0.99 7.98
C SER A 84 9.81 -1.19 9.47
N ARG A 85 9.36 -0.16 10.20
CA ARG A 85 9.01 -0.28 11.62
C ARG A 85 7.88 -1.27 11.83
N LEU A 86 6.83 -1.21 11.01
CA LEU A 86 5.70 -2.14 11.13
C LEU A 86 6.13 -3.59 10.84
N GLN A 87 6.97 -3.79 9.82
CA GLN A 87 7.57 -5.10 9.53
C GLN A 87 8.35 -5.64 10.73
N GLN A 88 9.19 -4.80 11.33
CA GLN A 88 9.98 -5.16 12.52
C GLN A 88 9.07 -5.48 13.71
N PHE A 89 8.06 -4.64 13.98
CA PHE A 89 7.10 -4.87 15.05
C PHE A 89 6.37 -6.21 14.89
N LEU A 90 5.89 -6.53 13.69
CA LEU A 90 5.20 -7.80 13.43
C LEU A 90 6.14 -9.00 13.61
N HIS A 91 7.39 -8.87 13.18
CA HIS A 91 8.40 -9.91 13.34
C HIS A 91 8.77 -10.14 14.81
N GLU A 92 9.03 -9.07 15.57
CA GLU A 92 9.51 -9.20 16.95
C GLU A 92 8.38 -9.50 17.94
N GLN A 93 7.22 -8.89 17.78
CA GLN A 93 6.16 -8.90 18.79
C GLN A 93 5.01 -9.84 18.45
N CYS A 94 4.84 -10.18 17.17
CA CYS A 94 3.66 -10.91 16.69
C CYS A 94 3.99 -12.22 15.97
N GLN A 95 5.26 -12.55 15.73
CA GLN A 95 5.64 -13.70 14.89
C GLN A 95 4.98 -15.00 15.37
N SER A 96 5.11 -15.36 16.65
CA SER A 96 4.52 -16.61 17.16
C SER A 96 2.99 -16.68 16.99
N ARG A 97 2.29 -15.56 17.19
CA ARG A 97 0.84 -15.45 17.00
C ARG A 97 0.45 -15.55 15.53
N LEU A 98 1.21 -14.91 14.65
CA LEU A 98 0.99 -14.94 13.21
C LEU A 98 1.24 -16.35 12.66
N GLU A 99 2.33 -17.00 13.06
CA GLU A 99 2.65 -18.39 12.68
C GLU A 99 1.54 -19.35 13.13
N SER A 100 1.06 -19.20 14.38
CA SER A 100 -0.05 -20.01 14.89
C SER A 100 -1.34 -19.81 14.09
N LYS A 101 -1.69 -18.56 13.78
CA LYS A 101 -2.85 -18.23 12.95
C LYS A 101 -2.72 -18.80 11.53
N MET A 102 -1.52 -18.73 10.94
CA MET A 102 -1.26 -19.30 9.61
C MET A 102 -1.38 -20.82 9.61
N HIS A 103 -0.83 -21.50 10.62
CA HIS A 103 -0.99 -22.94 10.77
C HIS A 103 -2.47 -23.34 10.89
N ALA A 104 -3.26 -22.64 11.71
CA ALA A 104 -4.69 -22.89 11.84
C ALA A 104 -5.42 -22.71 10.50
N LEU A 105 -5.17 -21.61 9.78
CA LEU A 105 -5.79 -21.34 8.47
C LEU A 105 -5.43 -22.40 7.43
N LEU A 106 -4.19 -22.88 7.40
CA LEU A 106 -3.77 -23.93 6.47
C LEU A 106 -4.39 -25.29 6.83
N GLN A 107 -4.54 -25.61 8.11
CA GLN A 107 -5.23 -26.82 8.56
C GLN A 107 -6.72 -26.80 8.19
N ASP A 108 -7.39 -25.67 8.37
CA ASP A 108 -8.80 -25.51 7.97
C ASP A 108 -8.99 -25.70 6.46
N GLN A 109 -8.09 -25.14 5.64
CA GLN A 109 -8.12 -25.33 4.19
C GLN A 109 -7.90 -26.80 3.79
N GLN A 110 -6.98 -27.51 4.47
CA GLN A 110 -6.74 -28.93 4.23
C GLN A 110 -7.92 -29.80 4.67
N MET A 111 -8.57 -29.48 5.78
CA MET A 111 -9.76 -30.19 6.26
C MET A 111 -10.96 -29.99 5.33
N HIS A 112 -11.16 -28.79 4.77
CA HIS A 112 -12.20 -28.56 3.76
C HIS A 112 -11.90 -29.28 2.43
N HIS A 113 -10.63 -29.34 2.01
CA HIS A 113 -10.24 -30.11 0.82
C HIS A 113 -10.40 -31.62 1.03
N ASN A 114 -10.01 -32.14 2.21
CA ASN A 114 -10.19 -33.54 2.58
C ASN A 114 -11.66 -33.92 2.78
N ASN A 115 -12.51 -33.04 3.32
CA ASN A 115 -13.94 -33.32 3.43
C ASN A 115 -14.62 -33.33 2.05
N ASN A 116 -14.22 -32.46 1.11
CA ASN A 116 -14.69 -32.53 -0.27
C ASN A 116 -14.14 -33.78 -0.99
N PHE A 117 -12.93 -34.23 -0.64
CA PHE A 117 -12.37 -35.48 -1.14
C PHE A 117 -13.06 -36.71 -0.54
N ILE A 118 -13.42 -36.71 0.75
CA ILE A 118 -14.17 -37.81 1.41
C ILE A 118 -15.62 -37.86 0.92
N ILE A 119 -16.27 -36.72 0.67
CA ILE A 119 -17.60 -36.70 0.03
C ILE A 119 -17.52 -37.28 -1.40
N ASN A 120 -16.41 -37.06 -2.12
CA ASN A 120 -16.17 -37.68 -3.44
C ASN A 120 -15.61 -39.11 -3.38
N GLN A 121 -14.97 -39.54 -2.28
CA GLN A 121 -14.44 -40.89 -2.06
C GLN A 121 -15.42 -41.84 -1.36
N ASN A 122 -16.52 -41.32 -0.80
CA ASN A 122 -17.69 -42.16 -0.51
C ASN A 122 -18.33 -42.74 -1.77
N ASN A 123 -17.82 -42.37 -2.96
CA ASN A 123 -18.08 -43.07 -4.22
C ASN A 123 -16.92 -43.97 -4.71
N ASN A 124 -15.77 -44.09 -4.02
CA ASN A 124 -14.71 -45.06 -4.37
C ASN A 124 -13.67 -45.29 -3.24
N CYS A 125 -13.85 -46.40 -2.53
CA CYS A 125 -12.91 -47.38 -1.98
C CYS A 125 -11.40 -47.05 -1.73
N SER A 126 -11.01 -47.22 -0.46
CA SER A 126 -9.79 -47.83 0.13
C SER A 126 -8.40 -47.65 -0.55
N THR A 127 -7.46 -46.95 0.11
CA THR A 127 -6.16 -47.54 0.54
C THR A 127 -5.36 -46.62 1.47
N SER A 128 -4.75 -47.22 2.49
CA SER A 128 -3.87 -46.66 3.53
C SER A 128 -2.39 -46.59 3.11
N LYS A 129 -1.63 -45.60 3.62
CA LYS A 129 -0.17 -45.62 3.93
C LYS A 129 0.24 -44.27 4.55
N GLU A 130 0.56 -44.21 5.85
CA GLU A 130 1.84 -44.48 6.55
C GLU A 130 2.80 -43.27 6.63
N MET A 131 3.25 -43.04 7.87
CA MET A 131 4.08 -41.94 8.38
C MET A 131 5.56 -42.11 8.02
N SER A 132 6.28 -40.98 7.89
CA SER A 132 7.70 -40.93 8.23
C SER A 132 8.09 -39.55 8.78
N GLN A 133 8.49 -39.52 10.05
CA GLN A 133 9.08 -38.37 10.72
C GLN A 133 10.58 -38.29 10.40
N GLY A 134 11.04 -37.12 9.94
CA GLY A 134 12.45 -36.81 9.76
C GLY A 134 12.87 -35.67 10.68
N SER A 135 13.76 -35.98 11.63
CA SER A 135 14.44 -35.05 12.53
C SER A 135 15.54 -34.27 11.80
N GLY A 136 15.49 -32.94 11.82
CA GLY A 136 16.47 -32.07 11.16
C GLY A 136 16.85 -30.85 12.02
N SER A 137 18.15 -30.80 12.33
CA SER A 137 19.03 -29.75 12.87
C SER A 137 18.52 -28.31 13.10
N LEU A 138 19.06 -27.72 14.18
CA LEU A 138 18.87 -26.34 14.65
C LEU A 138 19.58 -25.32 13.73
N GLU A 139 19.12 -25.16 12.49
CA GLU A 139 19.41 -23.95 11.70
C GLU A 139 18.59 -22.77 12.27
N SER A 140 19.14 -21.55 12.24
CA SER A 140 18.40 -20.35 12.63
C SER A 140 17.07 -20.36 11.87
N LYS A 141 15.95 -20.42 12.61
CA LYS A 141 14.61 -20.63 12.05
C LYS A 141 14.31 -19.52 11.04
N LYS A 142 14.61 -19.76 9.76
CA LYS A 142 14.09 -18.97 8.65
C LYS A 142 12.58 -18.98 8.83
N ASN A 143 11.99 -17.79 8.94
CA ASN A 143 10.54 -17.64 9.05
C ASN A 143 9.89 -18.46 7.92
N PRO A 144 9.23 -19.58 8.23
CA PRO A 144 8.78 -20.53 7.21
C PRO A 144 7.66 -19.95 6.34
N PHE A 145 7.06 -18.85 6.77
CA PHE A 145 5.92 -18.22 6.13
C PHE A 145 6.22 -16.91 5.42
N ASN A 146 7.45 -16.38 5.55
CA ASN A 146 7.89 -15.18 4.83
C ASN A 146 6.86 -14.02 4.90
N ILE A 147 6.42 -13.68 6.11
CA ILE A 147 5.40 -12.64 6.34
C ILE A 147 5.98 -11.26 5.99
N ARG A 148 5.30 -10.53 5.10
CA ARG A 148 5.74 -9.22 4.58
C ARG A 148 4.69 -8.13 4.76
N VAL A 149 5.15 -6.93 5.08
CA VAL A 149 4.38 -5.70 5.04
C VAL A 149 4.52 -5.07 3.66
N VAL A 150 3.41 -4.87 2.98
CA VAL A 150 3.35 -4.28 1.64
C VAL A 150 2.72 -2.89 1.74
N TYR A 151 3.32 -1.89 1.09
CA TYR A 151 2.77 -0.54 1.10
C TYR A 151 1.70 -0.36 0.01
N ILE A 152 0.56 0.22 0.36
CA ILE A 152 -0.58 0.41 -0.55
C ILE A 152 -0.73 1.90 -0.87
N CYS A 153 -0.71 2.25 -2.15
CA CYS A 153 -0.86 3.65 -2.58
C CYS A 153 -1.56 3.81 -3.92
N GLY A 154 -1.96 5.04 -4.25
CA GLY A 154 -2.44 5.38 -5.58
C GLY A 154 -1.29 5.60 -6.57
N ALA A 155 -1.54 5.40 -7.86
CA ALA A 155 -0.54 5.63 -8.91
C ALA A 155 0.08 7.04 -8.89
N ASP A 156 -0.71 8.05 -8.51
CA ASP A 156 -0.25 9.44 -8.37
C ASP A 156 0.84 9.61 -7.30
N PHE A 157 0.85 8.77 -6.26
CA PHE A 157 1.89 8.79 -5.24
C PHE A 157 3.22 8.35 -5.84
N VAL A 158 3.25 7.18 -6.48
CA VAL A 158 4.45 6.62 -7.13
C VAL A 158 5.00 7.59 -8.18
N LEU A 159 4.12 8.21 -8.96
CA LEU A 159 4.50 9.22 -9.95
C LEU A 159 5.08 10.50 -9.34
N ARG A 160 4.84 10.82 -8.07
CA ARG A 160 5.46 11.96 -7.39
C ARG A 160 6.76 11.56 -6.68
N THR A 161 6.68 10.58 -5.78
CA THR A 161 7.74 10.27 -4.81
C THR A 161 8.68 9.15 -5.27
N GLY A 162 8.32 8.39 -6.30
CA GLY A 162 8.95 7.11 -6.62
C GLY A 162 8.58 6.02 -5.59
N ALA A 163 9.22 4.85 -5.70
CA ALA A 163 9.01 3.70 -4.81
C ALA A 163 10.32 3.13 -4.22
N HIS A 164 11.43 3.85 -4.33
CA HIS A 164 12.80 3.32 -4.17
C HIS A 164 13.22 2.96 -2.75
N LYS A 165 12.36 3.24 -1.77
CA LYS A 165 12.63 2.96 -0.36
C LYS A 165 11.76 1.84 0.22
N LEU A 166 10.93 1.18 -0.61
CA LEU A 166 10.01 0.14 -0.14
C LEU A 166 10.63 -1.25 -0.25
N PHE A 167 10.92 -1.86 0.90
CA PHE A 167 11.58 -3.17 0.98
C PHE A 167 10.61 -4.37 0.95
N GLY A 168 9.35 -4.17 1.35
CA GLY A 168 8.37 -5.25 1.48
C GLY A 168 7.45 -5.45 0.26
N GLY A 169 7.59 -4.61 -0.77
CA GLY A 169 6.75 -4.58 -1.96
C GLY A 169 5.73 -3.44 -1.97
N LEU A 170 5.03 -3.30 -3.08
CA LEU A 170 4.12 -2.19 -3.35
C LEU A 170 2.84 -2.64 -4.04
N VAL A 171 1.69 -2.21 -3.53
CA VAL A 171 0.42 -2.33 -4.25
C VAL A 171 0.04 -0.95 -4.77
N VAL A 172 -0.10 -0.84 -6.08
CA VAL A 172 -0.50 0.40 -6.75
C VAL A 172 -1.93 0.28 -7.21
N VAL A 173 -2.80 1.13 -6.66
CA VAL A 173 -4.18 1.27 -7.11
C VAL A 173 -4.22 2.34 -8.18
N ASP A 174 -4.59 1.92 -9.40
CA ASP A 174 -4.90 2.85 -10.46
C ASP A 174 -6.20 3.57 -10.10
N ARG A 175 -6.17 4.90 -10.21
CA ARG A 175 -7.37 5.72 -10.10
C ARG A 175 -7.64 6.26 -11.49
N PRO A 176 -8.92 6.34 -11.93
CA PRO A 176 -9.21 7.07 -13.14
C PRO A 176 -8.71 8.49 -12.91
N LEU A 177 -7.62 8.85 -13.60
CA LEU A 177 -7.21 10.23 -13.66
C LEU A 177 -8.40 10.91 -14.32
N GLY A 178 -9.18 11.66 -13.53
CA GLY A 178 -10.32 12.41 -14.07
C GLY A 178 -9.88 13.26 -15.26
N PRO A 179 -10.83 13.81 -16.04
CA PRO A 179 -10.49 14.75 -17.10
C PRO A 179 -9.54 15.81 -16.52
N PRO A 180 -8.55 16.30 -17.29
CA PRO A 180 -7.52 17.22 -16.82
C PRO A 180 -8.17 18.54 -16.36
N SER A 181 -8.74 18.56 -15.16
CA SER A 181 -9.26 19.74 -14.51
C SER A 181 -8.04 20.56 -14.10
N GLY A 182 -7.98 21.81 -14.58
CA GLY A 182 -6.84 22.71 -14.47
C GLY A 182 -6.14 22.64 -13.12
N ARG A 183 -4.81 22.50 -13.18
CA ARG A 183 -3.84 22.29 -12.07
C ARG A 183 -3.66 20.86 -11.55
N ARG A 184 -3.57 19.88 -12.47
CA ARG A 184 -2.67 18.72 -12.27
C ARG A 184 -1.74 18.54 -13.47
N SER A 185 -1.10 19.62 -13.90
CA SER A 185 0.08 19.53 -14.74
C SER A 185 1.20 18.91 -13.88
N ILE A 186 1.45 17.61 -14.06
CA ILE A 186 2.76 17.04 -13.76
C ILE A 186 3.69 17.59 -14.85
N LEU A 187 4.08 18.84 -14.70
CA LEU A 187 5.21 19.40 -15.42
C LEU A 187 6.44 18.77 -14.75
N LEU A 188 7.05 17.80 -15.43
CA LEU A 188 8.33 17.24 -15.03
C LEU A 188 9.39 18.33 -15.25
N ILE A 189 9.63 19.16 -14.24
CA ILE A 189 10.76 20.08 -14.24
C ILE A 189 11.94 19.31 -13.65
N ASN A 190 12.96 19.10 -14.48
CA ASN A 190 14.25 18.60 -14.06
C ASN A 190 14.96 19.72 -13.30
N SER A 191 15.20 19.53 -12.01
CA SER A 191 16.07 20.40 -11.24
C SER A 191 16.92 19.56 -10.28
N GLY A 192 18.12 19.24 -10.77
CA GLY A 192 19.37 19.55 -10.07
C GLY A 192 19.87 18.59 -8.98
N GLY A 193 20.99 17.92 -9.27
CA GLY A 193 22.21 18.13 -8.45
C GLY A 193 22.60 17.05 -7.43
N HIS A 194 23.77 16.45 -7.67
CA HIS A 194 24.59 15.43 -6.96
C HIS A 194 25.01 15.77 -5.50
N ILE A 195 25.56 14.88 -4.64
CA ILE A 195 26.93 14.26 -4.65
C ILE A 195 27.06 13.00 -3.72
N ASN A 196 28.01 12.12 -4.11
CA ASN A 196 28.39 10.71 -3.75
C ASN A 196 29.15 10.51 -2.40
N VAL A 197 29.61 9.34 -1.90
CA VAL A 197 30.46 8.21 -2.43
C VAL A 197 30.54 7.05 -1.39
N PRO A 198 30.78 5.76 -1.76
CA PRO A 198 31.62 4.87 -0.95
C PRO A 198 32.99 4.64 -1.61
N VAL A 199 34.04 4.75 -0.79
CA VAL A 199 35.46 4.73 -1.15
C VAL A 199 35.88 3.34 -1.66
N SER A 200 36.43 3.28 -2.88
CA SER A 200 37.59 2.44 -3.19
C SER A 200 38.25 2.92 -4.49
N ASP A 201 39.57 3.09 -4.42
CA ASP A 201 40.47 3.56 -5.47
C ASP A 201 40.42 2.71 -6.74
N GLN A 202 40.31 3.35 -7.91
CA GLN A 202 41.33 3.38 -8.97
C GLN A 202 40.76 3.81 -10.33
N ALA A 203 41.49 4.77 -10.92
CA ALA A 203 41.82 4.95 -12.34
C ALA A 203 40.74 5.32 -13.38
N ASP A 204 41.11 6.42 -14.05
CA ASP A 204 40.98 6.74 -15.47
C ASP A 204 39.70 7.36 -16.03
N SER A 205 39.84 8.68 -16.19
CA SER A 205 39.21 9.59 -17.13
C SER A 205 39.15 9.06 -18.57
N SER A 206 37.96 9.13 -19.17
CA SER A 206 37.81 9.57 -20.55
C SER A 206 36.43 10.16 -20.79
N GLU A 207 36.43 11.33 -21.43
CA GLU A 207 35.27 12.09 -21.86
C GLU A 207 34.54 11.34 -22.99
N ILE A 208 33.21 11.17 -22.86
CA ILE A 208 32.34 10.95 -24.01
C ILE A 208 31.17 11.93 -23.88
N SER A 209 31.26 13.01 -24.63
CA SER A 209 30.14 13.88 -24.96
C SER A 209 29.16 13.10 -25.84
N ASN A 210 27.94 12.89 -25.36
CA ASN A 210 26.82 12.51 -26.23
C ASN A 210 25.62 13.39 -25.92
N SER A 211 25.40 14.33 -26.84
CA SER A 211 24.18 15.11 -27.00
C SER A 211 23.02 14.17 -27.36
N LEU A 212 21.98 14.15 -26.53
CA LEU A 212 20.70 13.55 -26.89
C LEU A 212 19.58 14.55 -26.59
N SER A 213 18.90 14.92 -27.67
CA SER A 213 17.78 15.83 -27.78
C SER A 213 16.53 15.33 -27.03
N PRO A 214 15.66 16.23 -26.53
CA PRO A 214 14.46 15.87 -25.82
C PRO A 214 13.29 15.75 -26.79
N THR A 215 13.08 14.58 -27.39
CA THR A 215 11.86 14.31 -28.15
C THR A 215 11.28 12.95 -27.78
N GLY A 216 10.31 12.96 -26.87
CA GLY A 216 9.45 11.83 -26.58
C GLY A 216 8.13 12.34 -26.03
N SER A 217 7.17 12.57 -26.92
CA SER A 217 5.78 12.84 -26.55
C SER A 217 5.25 11.64 -25.74
N THR A 218 4.88 11.86 -24.48
CA THR A 218 4.33 10.83 -23.58
C THR A 218 2.83 10.59 -23.78
N SER A 219 2.25 11.09 -24.88
CA SER A 219 0.80 11.18 -25.10
C SER A 219 0.08 9.85 -25.35
N GLY A 220 0.78 8.71 -25.39
CA GLY A 220 0.20 7.39 -25.65
C GLY A 220 0.34 6.36 -24.52
N LEU A 221 1.05 6.68 -23.44
CA LEU A 221 1.34 5.70 -22.39
C LEU A 221 0.21 5.62 -21.36
N THR A 222 -0.19 4.39 -21.02
CA THR A 222 -1.06 4.08 -19.88
C THR A 222 -0.44 4.58 -18.56
N VAL A 223 -1.27 4.72 -17.52
CA VAL A 223 -0.77 5.10 -16.17
C VAL A 223 0.25 4.08 -15.67
N LYS A 224 -0.01 2.79 -15.91
CA LYS A 224 0.91 1.68 -15.59
C LYS A 224 2.25 1.89 -16.28
N GLU A 225 2.28 2.04 -17.60
CA GLU A 225 3.52 2.24 -18.34
C GLU A 225 4.31 3.46 -17.87
N ARG A 226 3.63 4.58 -17.56
CA ARG A 226 4.30 5.77 -17.00
C ARG A 226 4.93 5.51 -15.64
N VAL A 227 4.25 4.76 -14.77
CA VAL A 227 4.81 4.35 -13.47
C VAL A 227 6.03 3.47 -13.67
N PHE A 228 5.92 2.41 -14.48
CA PHE A 228 7.03 1.49 -14.74
C PHE A 228 8.21 2.21 -15.42
N GLN A 229 7.95 3.07 -16.41
CA GLN A 229 8.99 3.87 -17.07
C GLN A 229 9.70 4.81 -16.07
N LYS A 230 8.95 5.44 -15.16
CA LYS A 230 9.56 6.27 -14.10
C LYS A 230 10.43 5.44 -13.16
N LEU A 231 9.96 4.25 -12.75
CA LEU A 231 10.76 3.34 -11.93
C LEU A 231 12.02 2.88 -12.68
N THR A 232 11.91 2.42 -13.93
CA THR A 232 13.10 2.06 -14.73
C THR A 232 14.08 3.22 -14.85
N LYS A 233 13.60 4.45 -15.09
CA LYS A 233 14.45 5.64 -15.15
C LYS A 233 15.13 5.96 -13.81
N SER A 234 14.42 5.78 -12.69
CA SER A 234 14.94 6.10 -11.36
C SER A 234 15.96 5.07 -10.84
N TYR A 235 15.92 3.82 -11.31
CA TYR A 235 16.74 2.72 -10.77
C TYR A 235 17.72 2.13 -11.79
N GLY A 236 17.65 2.55 -13.05
CA GLY A 236 18.53 2.11 -14.12
C GLY A 236 18.42 0.61 -14.42
N ALA A 237 19.48 0.03 -14.97
CA ALA A 237 19.55 -1.38 -15.36
C ALA A 237 19.49 -2.37 -14.17
N HIS A 238 19.62 -1.88 -12.93
CA HIS A 238 19.51 -2.70 -11.71
C HIS A 238 18.07 -2.92 -11.24
N TRP A 239 17.09 -2.27 -11.90
CA TRP A 239 15.68 -2.60 -11.74
C TRP A 239 15.38 -3.98 -12.34
N CYS A 240 15.69 -5.02 -11.56
CA CYS A 240 15.56 -6.40 -11.98
C CYS A 240 14.09 -6.85 -11.99
N GLU A 241 13.81 -7.89 -12.77
CA GLU A 241 12.50 -8.56 -12.84
C GLU A 241 11.95 -8.92 -11.44
N ALA A 242 12.82 -9.30 -10.49
CA ALA A 242 12.42 -9.57 -9.11
C ALA A 242 11.83 -8.35 -8.39
N SER A 243 12.23 -7.11 -8.72
CA SER A 243 11.63 -5.90 -8.17
C SER A 243 10.26 -5.61 -8.79
N MET A 244 10.07 -5.93 -10.07
CA MET A 244 8.75 -5.85 -10.73
C MET A 244 7.77 -6.88 -10.14
N ASN A 245 8.27 -8.07 -9.81
CA ASN A 245 7.51 -9.14 -9.16
C ASN A 245 7.15 -8.85 -7.69
N ASN A 246 7.50 -7.67 -7.16
CA ASN A 246 7.03 -7.18 -5.87
C ASN A 246 6.07 -5.99 -6.01
N ILE A 247 5.55 -5.72 -7.22
CA ILE A 247 4.55 -4.68 -7.48
C ILE A 247 3.23 -5.30 -7.96
N TRP A 248 2.19 -5.17 -7.15
CA TRP A 248 0.83 -5.55 -7.53
C TRP A 248 0.11 -4.33 -8.12
N TRP A 249 -0.28 -4.41 -9.39
CA TRP A 249 -1.04 -3.35 -10.06
C TRP A 249 -2.53 -3.64 -10.07
N LEU A 250 -3.31 -2.80 -9.41
CA LEU A 250 -4.76 -2.89 -9.40
C LEU A 250 -5.34 -1.98 -10.46
N PRO A 251 -5.89 -2.53 -11.56
CA PRO A 251 -6.55 -1.71 -12.57
C PRO A 251 -7.77 -1.02 -11.96
N THR A 252 -8.06 0.18 -12.47
CA THR A 252 -9.25 0.94 -12.13
C THR A 252 -10.49 0.07 -12.38
N ARG A 253 -11.30 -0.21 -11.34
CA ARG A 253 -12.64 -0.80 -11.54
C ARG A 253 -13.49 0.21 -12.35
N SER A 254 -14.40 -0.27 -13.19
CA SER A 254 -15.21 0.56 -14.08
C SER A 254 -15.75 1.81 -13.37
N SER A 255 -15.75 2.93 -14.08
CA SER A 255 -16.14 4.27 -13.58
C SER A 255 -17.53 4.35 -12.96
N SER A 256 -18.35 3.30 -13.09
CA SER A 256 -19.67 3.14 -12.48
C SER A 256 -19.63 2.90 -10.97
N ASP A 257 -18.55 2.34 -10.40
CA ASP A 257 -18.63 1.73 -9.08
C ASP A 257 -18.11 2.61 -7.94
N THR A 258 -17.17 3.52 -8.20
CA THR A 258 -16.73 4.52 -7.22
C THR A 258 -16.11 5.71 -7.95
N GLY A 259 -16.76 6.87 -7.97
CA GLY A 259 -16.13 8.10 -8.47
C GLY A 259 -14.87 8.49 -7.69
N ASP A 260 -14.11 9.50 -8.12
CA ASP A 260 -12.96 10.00 -7.34
C ASP A 260 -13.46 10.60 -6.01
N ILE A 261 -13.31 9.83 -4.92
CA ILE A 261 -13.61 10.23 -3.53
C ILE A 261 -12.30 10.73 -2.90
N SER A 262 -11.86 11.92 -3.31
CA SER A 262 -10.68 12.56 -2.72
C SER A 262 -11.03 13.30 -1.43
N SER A 263 -10.10 13.34 -0.48
CA SER A 263 -10.27 14.11 0.77
C SER A 263 -10.55 15.59 0.51
N THR A 264 -9.98 16.16 -0.56
CA THR A 264 -10.23 17.55 -0.96
C THR A 264 -11.68 17.75 -1.41
N ARG A 265 -12.23 16.80 -2.18
CA ARG A 265 -13.64 16.82 -2.58
C ARG A 265 -14.55 16.70 -1.36
N ILE A 266 -14.24 15.79 -0.44
CA ILE A 266 -15.02 15.62 0.80
C ILE A 266 -15.03 16.91 1.63
N ARG A 267 -13.87 17.54 1.86
CA ARG A 267 -13.82 18.83 2.58
C ARG A 267 -14.65 19.91 1.90
N LYS A 268 -14.61 19.97 0.57
CA LYS A 268 -15.42 20.91 -0.23
C LYS A 268 -16.92 20.68 0.00
N LEU A 269 -17.39 19.45 -0.21
CA LEU A 269 -18.80 19.08 -0.01
C LEU A 269 -19.27 19.44 1.40
N LEU A 270 -18.49 19.09 2.42
CA LEU A 270 -18.84 19.38 3.81
C LEU A 270 -18.89 20.89 4.11
N THR A 271 -18.00 21.69 3.51
CA THR A 271 -17.98 23.15 3.70
C THR A 271 -19.17 23.81 2.99
N GLU A 272 -19.58 23.27 1.84
CA GLU A 272 -20.72 23.73 1.04
C GLU A 272 -22.07 23.19 1.58
N ASN A 273 -22.03 22.44 2.67
CA ASN A 273 -23.20 21.78 3.28
C ASN A 273 -23.90 20.76 2.35
N ASP A 274 -23.14 20.21 1.39
CA ASP A 274 -23.58 19.14 0.52
C ASP A 274 -23.56 17.79 1.23
N ASP A 275 -24.32 16.84 0.69
CA ASP A 275 -24.40 15.49 1.23
C ASP A 275 -23.16 14.65 0.88
N CYS A 276 -22.68 13.91 1.87
CA CYS A 276 -21.61 12.92 1.75
C CYS A 276 -22.13 11.49 1.94
N ALA A 277 -23.45 11.28 1.95
CA ALA A 277 -24.06 9.96 2.05
C ALA A 277 -23.49 8.99 1.00
N GLY A 278 -23.16 7.78 1.43
CA GLY A 278 -22.55 6.77 0.58
C GLY A 278 -21.07 7.00 0.24
N LEU A 279 -20.48 8.16 0.58
CA LEU A 279 -19.05 8.42 0.36
C LEU A 279 -18.17 8.09 1.56
N LEU A 280 -18.73 8.19 2.77
CA LEU A 280 -18.05 7.97 4.04
C LEU A 280 -18.86 7.02 4.93
N HIS A 281 -18.18 6.39 5.89
CA HIS A 281 -18.89 5.72 6.97
C HIS A 281 -19.78 6.73 7.73
N PRO A 282 -21.04 6.38 8.10
CA PRO A 282 -21.97 7.33 8.72
C PRO A 282 -21.42 8.01 9.99
N ALA A 283 -20.68 7.27 10.82
CA ALA A 283 -20.08 7.83 12.02
C ALA A 283 -18.97 8.85 11.71
N VAL A 284 -18.21 8.63 10.62
CA VAL A 284 -17.18 9.57 10.15
C VAL A 284 -17.84 10.85 9.64
N ALA A 285 -18.89 10.73 8.82
CA ALA A 285 -19.63 11.87 8.29
C ALA A 285 -20.24 12.72 9.42
N LYS A 286 -20.85 12.07 10.42
CA LYS A 286 -21.40 12.72 11.62
C LYS A 286 -20.31 13.49 12.38
N ARG A 287 -19.18 12.83 12.69
CA ARG A 287 -18.08 13.42 13.45
C ARG A 287 -17.46 14.64 12.75
N LEU A 288 -17.32 14.59 11.43
CA LEU A 288 -16.83 15.71 10.63
C LEU A 288 -17.79 16.92 10.66
N ARG A 289 -19.12 16.68 10.61
CA ARG A 289 -20.12 17.75 10.73
C ARG A 289 -20.07 18.42 12.11
N GLU A 290 -20.03 17.62 13.18
CA GLU A 290 -19.88 18.15 14.55
C GLU A 290 -18.64 19.05 14.69
N LYS A 291 -17.52 18.64 14.08
CA LYS A 291 -16.29 19.45 14.08
C LYS A 291 -16.47 20.78 13.35
N LEU A 292 -17.11 20.78 12.18
CA LEU A 292 -17.39 22.00 11.43
C LEU A 292 -18.29 22.96 12.21
N ASP A 293 -19.35 22.43 12.83
CA ASP A 293 -20.29 23.24 13.61
C ASP A 293 -19.62 23.83 14.85
N SER A 294 -18.76 23.07 15.53
CA SER A 294 -17.97 23.58 16.67
C SER A 294 -17.05 24.74 16.30
N LYS A 295 -16.50 24.75 15.08
CA LYS A 295 -15.65 25.85 14.59
C LYS A 295 -16.45 27.07 14.15
N LYS A 296 -17.68 26.90 13.64
CA LYS A 296 -18.55 28.03 13.27
C LYS A 296 -19.03 28.82 14.50
N ASN A 297 -19.11 28.15 15.64
CA ASN A 297 -19.59 28.70 16.90
C ASN A 297 -18.48 29.20 17.84
N ALA A 298 -17.21 29.09 17.45
CA ALA A 298 -16.03 29.51 18.21
C ALA A 298 -15.45 30.82 17.66
#